data_AF-A0A7J8YB02-F1
#
_entry.id   AF-A0A7J8YB02-F1
#
_cell.length_a   1.000
_cell.length_b   1.000
_cell.length_c   1.000
_cell.angle_alpha   90.00
_cell.angle_beta   90.00
_cell.angle_gamma   90.00
#
_symmetry.space_group_name_H-M   'P 1'
#
loop_
_entity.id
_entity.type
_entity.pdbx_description
1 polymer ?
#
loop_
_entity_poly.entity_id
_entity_poly.type
_entity_poly.pdbx_seq_one_letter_code
_entity_poly.pdbx_strand_id
1 'polypeptide(L)'
;MAPNGVVSDKSLIVSFGEMLIDFVPTVSGVSLAEAPGFLKAPGGAPANVAIAVSRLGSKASFIGKLGDDEFGHMLADILKQNGVSGDGILFDQGARTALAFVTLRADGEREFMFYRNPSADMLLTPEELNLDLIRS
;
A
#
# COMPACT_ATOMS: atom_id res chain seq x y z
N MET A 1 -9.15 5.88 -45.90
CA MET A 1 -9.17 5.06 -44.66
C MET A 1 -7.77 5.04 -44.11
N ALA A 2 -7.49 5.78 -43.04
CA ALA A 2 -6.18 5.76 -42.40
C ALA A 2 -6.13 4.58 -41.40
N PRO A 3 -4.98 3.88 -41.28
CA PRO A 3 -4.82 2.75 -40.37
C PRO A 3 -4.80 3.27 -38.93
N ASN A 4 -5.55 2.63 -38.04
CA ASN A 4 -5.58 3.01 -36.62
C ASN A 4 -4.23 2.68 -35.98
N GLY A 5 -3.32 3.66 -36.01
CA GLY A 5 -2.19 3.75 -35.11
C GLY A 5 -2.71 4.01 -33.70
N VAL A 6 -2.61 3.00 -32.86
CA VAL A 6 -2.63 3.19 -31.40
C VAL A 6 -1.25 2.84 -30.91
N VAL A 7 -0.33 3.81 -30.99
CA VAL A 7 0.83 3.81 -30.11
C VAL A 7 0.29 4.28 -28.76
N SER A 8 -0.20 3.35 -27.95
CA SER A 8 -0.50 3.66 -26.55
C SER A 8 0.85 3.72 -25.82
N ASP A 9 1.48 4.89 -25.83
CA ASP A 9 2.43 5.20 -24.78
C ASP A 9 1.63 5.33 -23.49
N LYS A 10 1.49 4.22 -22.76
CA LYS A 10 0.68 4.17 -21.54
C LYS A 10 1.23 5.19 -20.56
N SER A 11 0.49 6.27 -20.31
CA SER A 11 0.82 7.27 -19.31
C SER A 11 0.99 6.59 -17.95
N LEU A 12 2.04 6.96 -17.23
CA LEU A 12 2.32 6.46 -15.89
C LEU A 12 1.33 7.08 -14.91
N ILE A 13 0.67 6.25 -14.10
CA ILE A 13 -0.09 6.72 -12.94
C ILE A 13 0.73 6.43 -11.69
N VAL A 14 0.95 7.48 -10.89
CA VAL A 14 1.65 7.36 -9.61
C VAL A 14 0.65 7.50 -8.47
N SER A 15 0.62 6.49 -7.59
CA SER A 15 -0.08 6.60 -6.31
C SER A 15 0.92 6.89 -5.20
N PHE A 16 0.52 7.72 -4.25
CA PHE A 16 1.38 8.20 -3.17
C PHE A 16 0.69 8.03 -1.83
N GLY A 17 1.39 7.48 -0.84
CA GLY A 17 0.94 7.43 0.54
C GLY A 17 1.35 6.14 1.24
N GLU A 18 0.43 5.56 2.01
CA GLU A 18 0.73 4.43 2.89
C GLU A 18 0.54 3.06 2.22
N MET A 19 1.35 2.12 2.68
CA MET A 19 1.13 0.69 2.51
C MET A 19 1.49 0.02 3.84
N LEU A 20 0.63 -0.87 4.32
CA LEU A 20 0.66 -1.35 5.69
C LEU A 20 0.16 -2.79 5.79
N ILE A 21 0.23 -3.37 6.99
CA ILE A 21 -0.38 -4.68 7.27
C ILE A 21 -1.73 -4.50 7.94
N ASP A 22 -2.78 -5.00 7.30
CA ASP A 22 -4.09 -5.19 7.92
C ASP A 22 -4.10 -6.54 8.65
N PHE A 23 -4.39 -6.51 9.95
CA PHE A 23 -4.69 -7.67 10.77
C PHE A 23 -6.21 -7.80 10.89
N VAL A 24 -6.75 -8.81 10.18
CA VAL A 24 -8.18 -9.11 10.16
C VAL A 24 -8.46 -10.30 11.08
N PRO A 25 -9.44 -10.23 12.00
CA PRO A 25 -9.81 -11.33 12.86
C PRO A 25 -10.09 -12.62 12.08
N THR A 26 -9.68 -13.75 12.65
CA THR A 26 -10.01 -15.10 12.11
C THR A 26 -11.48 -15.46 12.27
N VAL A 27 -12.21 -14.73 13.11
CA VAL A 27 -13.66 -14.86 13.34
C VAL A 27 -14.33 -13.51 13.17
N SER A 28 -15.48 -13.47 12.50
CA SER A 28 -16.22 -12.23 12.27
C SER A 28 -17.15 -11.87 13.43
N GLY A 29 -17.57 -10.61 13.50
CA GLY A 29 -18.61 -10.16 14.41
C GLY A 29 -18.13 -9.86 15.84
N VAL A 30 -16.83 -9.93 16.10
CA VAL A 30 -16.21 -9.73 17.42
C VAL A 30 -15.44 -8.41 17.47
N SER A 31 -15.24 -7.87 18.68
CA SER A 31 -14.32 -6.73 18.87
C SER A 31 -12.85 -7.15 18.69
N LEU A 32 -11.95 -6.17 18.60
CA LEU A 32 -10.50 -6.44 18.52
C LEU A 32 -9.99 -7.19 19.77
N ALA A 33 -10.52 -6.89 20.94
CA ALA A 33 -10.11 -7.52 22.21
C ALA A 33 -10.59 -8.97 22.34
N GLU A 34 -11.70 -9.33 21.70
CA GLU A 34 -12.30 -10.67 21.74
C GLU A 34 -11.78 -11.59 20.63
N ALA A 35 -11.12 -11.03 19.61
CA ALA A 35 -10.59 -11.79 18.50
C ALA A 35 -9.55 -12.84 18.97
N PRO A 36 -9.76 -14.14 18.68
CA PRO A 36 -8.85 -15.20 19.12
C PRO A 36 -7.56 -15.27 18.30
N GLY A 37 -7.51 -14.56 17.16
CA GLY A 37 -6.36 -14.50 16.29
C GLY A 37 -6.64 -13.60 15.08
N PHE A 38 -5.57 -13.27 14.35
CA PHE A 38 -5.62 -12.39 13.19
C PHE A 38 -4.86 -13.00 12.02
N LEU A 39 -5.36 -12.75 10.81
CA LEU A 39 -4.66 -13.00 9.56
C LEU A 39 -4.07 -11.68 9.07
N LYS A 40 -2.79 -11.71 8.70
CA LYS A 40 -2.14 -10.57 8.04
C LYS A 40 -2.57 -10.50 6.57
N ALA A 41 -2.89 -9.30 6.10
CA ALA A 41 -3.15 -8.99 4.71
C ALA A 41 -2.42 -7.69 4.33
N PRO A 42 -1.96 -7.54 3.07
CA PRO A 42 -1.47 -6.26 2.59
C PRO A 42 -2.63 -5.25 2.53
N GLY A 43 -2.42 -4.07 3.10
CA GLY A 43 -3.35 -2.95 3.11
C GLY A 43 -2.73 -1.67 2.55
N GLY A 44 -3.50 -0.57 2.60
CA GLY A 44 -3.10 0.75 2.10
C GLY A 44 -3.89 1.17 0.86
N ALA A 45 -4.62 2.28 0.97
CA ALA A 45 -5.50 2.72 -0.12
C ALA A 45 -4.72 3.11 -1.40
N PRO A 46 -3.61 3.88 -1.32
CA PRO A 46 -2.85 4.24 -2.50
C PRO A 46 -2.15 3.03 -3.16
N ALA A 47 -1.69 2.06 -2.35
CA ALA A 47 -1.11 0.81 -2.85
C ALA A 47 -2.13 -0.01 -3.66
N ASN A 48 -3.36 -0.12 -3.13
CA ASN A 48 -4.46 -0.80 -3.82
C ASN A 48 -4.85 -0.11 -5.14
N VAL A 49 -4.79 1.22 -5.20
CA VAL A 49 -5.02 1.96 -6.46
C VAL A 49 -3.94 1.64 -7.49
N ALA A 50 -2.66 1.66 -7.13
CA ALA A 50 -1.58 1.33 -8.05
C ALA A 50 -1.70 -0.10 -8.61
N ILE A 51 -2.04 -1.08 -7.74
CA ILE A 51 -2.29 -2.46 -8.16
C ILE A 51 -3.49 -2.54 -9.11
N ALA A 52 -4.58 -1.85 -8.80
CA ALA A 52 -5.77 -1.83 -9.65
C ALA A 52 -5.46 -1.25 -11.04
N VAL A 53 -4.73 -0.14 -11.10
CA VAL A 53 -4.28 0.48 -12.35
C VAL A 53 -3.43 -0.50 -13.17
N SER A 54 -2.48 -1.18 -12.54
CA SER A 54 -1.62 -2.16 -13.24
C SER A 54 -2.43 -3.33 -13.79
N ARG A 55 -3.36 -3.86 -12.99
CA ARG A 55 -4.28 -4.96 -13.41
C ARG A 55 -5.23 -4.55 -14.53
N LEU A 56 -5.63 -3.27 -14.60
CA LEU A 56 -6.42 -2.73 -15.71
C LEU A 56 -5.58 -2.47 -16.98
N GLY A 57 -4.27 -2.70 -16.92
CA GLY A 57 -3.37 -2.69 -18.06
C GLY A 57 -2.61 -1.39 -18.24
N SER A 58 -2.65 -0.43 -17.33
CA SER A 58 -1.85 0.81 -17.40
C SER A 58 -0.52 0.67 -16.65
N LYS A 59 0.45 1.57 -16.92
CA LYS A 59 1.69 1.63 -16.13
C LYS A 59 1.38 2.28 -14.77
N ALA A 60 1.82 1.65 -13.69
CA ALA A 60 1.64 2.17 -12.33
C ALA A 60 2.97 2.22 -11.57
N SER A 61 3.15 3.24 -10.75
CA SER A 61 4.21 3.33 -9.75
C SER A 61 3.62 3.71 -8.39
N PHE A 62 4.31 3.30 -7.33
CA PHE A 62 3.96 3.67 -5.97
C PHE A 62 5.10 4.48 -5.34
N ILE A 63 4.75 5.59 -4.67
CA ILE A 63 5.66 6.36 -3.83
C ILE A 63 5.19 6.20 -2.38
N GLY A 64 6.10 5.77 -1.51
CA GLY A 64 5.82 5.61 -0.09
C GLY A 64 7.06 5.13 0.67
N LYS A 65 6.97 5.13 1.99
CA LYS A 65 8.06 4.70 2.86
C LYS A 65 7.58 3.56 3.76
N LEU A 66 8.34 2.48 3.77
CA LEU A 66 8.09 1.26 4.54
C LEU A 66 9.17 1.08 5.60
N GLY A 67 8.93 0.28 6.63
CA GLY A 67 10.00 -0.08 7.55
C GLY A 67 10.99 -1.01 6.85
N ASP A 68 12.29 -0.88 7.16
CA ASP A 68 13.32 -1.86 6.79
C ASP A 68 13.16 -3.12 7.68
N ASP A 69 12.04 -3.82 7.46
CA ASP A 69 11.59 -4.99 8.20
C ASP A 69 10.90 -6.01 7.29
N GLU A 70 10.65 -7.22 7.80
CA GLU A 70 10.08 -8.32 7.00
C GLU A 70 8.72 -7.95 6.38
N PHE A 71 7.92 -7.12 7.05
CA PHE A 71 6.65 -6.66 6.51
C PHE A 71 6.84 -5.63 5.40
N GLY A 72 7.76 -4.68 5.56
CA GLY A 72 8.07 -3.70 4.51
C GLY A 72 8.57 -4.37 3.25
N HIS A 73 9.54 -5.29 3.36
CA HIS A 73 10.07 -6.02 2.21
C HIS A 73 8.99 -6.87 1.52
N MET A 74 8.15 -7.55 2.31
CA MET A 74 7.02 -8.32 1.78
C MET A 74 6.00 -7.45 1.03
N LEU A 75 5.68 -6.26 1.55
CA LEU A 75 4.76 -5.32 0.91
C LEU A 75 5.31 -4.79 -0.42
N ALA A 76 6.60 -4.43 -0.46
CA ALA A 76 7.28 -4.01 -1.69
C ALA A 76 7.27 -5.14 -2.75
N ASP A 77 7.51 -6.38 -2.34
CA ASP A 77 7.43 -7.54 -3.23
C ASP A 77 6.02 -7.77 -3.77
N ILE A 78 4.98 -7.54 -2.97
CA ILE A 78 3.58 -7.63 -3.42
C ILE A 78 3.29 -6.60 -4.53
N LEU A 79 3.76 -5.35 -4.39
CA LEU A 79 3.62 -4.34 -5.45
C LEU A 79 4.29 -4.80 -6.74
N LYS A 80 5.54 -5.27 -6.64
CA LYS A 80 6.32 -5.78 -7.77
C LYS A 80 5.64 -6.95 -8.47
N GLN A 81 5.13 -7.92 -7.71
CA GLN A 81 4.40 -9.09 -8.24
C GLN A 81 3.11 -8.68 -8.97
N ASN A 82 2.52 -7.54 -8.60
CA ASN A 82 1.35 -6.98 -9.27
C ASN A 82 1.71 -5.98 -10.38
N GLY A 83 2.96 -5.93 -10.82
CA GLY A 83 3.40 -5.09 -11.94
C GLY A 83 3.38 -3.59 -11.63
N VAL A 84 3.49 -3.20 -10.35
CA VAL A 84 3.65 -1.81 -9.93
C VAL A 84 5.14 -1.54 -9.76
N SER A 85 5.64 -0.44 -10.33
CA SER A 85 7.03 -0.02 -10.09
C SER A 85 7.23 0.39 -8.64
N GLY A 86 8.33 -0.10 -8.06
CA GLY A 86 8.79 0.23 -6.70
C GLY A 86 9.85 1.32 -6.65
N ASP A 87 10.13 2.03 -7.75
CA ASP A 87 11.19 3.06 -7.82
C ASP A 87 10.95 4.29 -6.91
N GLY A 88 9.75 4.40 -6.33
CA GLY A 88 9.37 5.40 -5.34
C GLY A 88 9.28 4.85 -3.91
N ILE A 89 9.64 3.58 -3.68
CA ILE A 89 9.61 2.96 -2.35
C ILE A 89 10.92 3.22 -1.63
N LEU A 90 10.83 3.73 -0.42
CA LEU A 90 11.95 3.87 0.51
C LEU A 90 11.76 2.98 1.73
N PHE A 91 12.88 2.63 2.35
CA PHE A 91 12.91 1.84 3.59
C PHE A 91 13.50 2.68 4.72
N ASP A 92 12.81 2.71 5.85
CA ASP A 92 13.22 3.42 7.06
C ASP A 92 13.81 2.45 8.09
N GLN A 93 15.01 2.73 8.58
CA GLN A 93 15.68 1.89 9.58
C GLN A 93 15.29 2.25 11.03
N GLY A 94 14.69 3.43 11.24
CA GLY A 94 14.32 3.95 12.56
C GLY A 94 12.85 3.71 12.93
N ALA A 95 11.97 3.57 11.94
CA ALA A 95 10.54 3.33 12.14
C ALA A 95 10.08 2.02 11.49
N ARG A 96 9.05 1.42 12.08
CA ARG A 96 8.46 0.16 11.60
C ARG A 96 7.41 0.39 10.53
N THR A 97 7.16 -0.64 9.72
CA THR A 97 5.99 -0.71 8.84
C THR A 97 4.71 -0.55 9.66
N ALA A 98 3.78 0.29 9.18
CA ALA A 98 2.50 0.50 9.84
C ALA A 98 1.68 -0.79 9.95
N LEU A 99 0.94 -0.92 11.05
CA LEU A 99 -0.03 -2.00 11.25
C LEU A 99 -1.41 -1.40 11.51
N ALA A 100 -2.45 -2.05 11.01
CA ALA A 100 -3.84 -1.74 11.31
C ALA A 100 -4.55 -3.01 11.76
N PHE A 101 -5.24 -2.96 12.90
CA PHE A 101 -6.16 -4.01 13.32
C PHE A 101 -7.56 -3.56 12.95
N VAL A 102 -8.27 -4.41 12.19
CA VAL A 102 -9.57 -4.05 11.61
C VAL A 102 -10.59 -5.12 11.91
N THR A 103 -11.74 -4.76 12.45
CA THR A 103 -12.85 -5.70 12.64
C THR A 103 -14.18 -5.10 12.19
N LEU A 104 -15.07 -5.99 11.77
CA LEU A 104 -16.48 -5.70 11.56
C LEU A 104 -17.26 -6.45 12.65
N ARG A 105 -17.81 -5.69 13.59
CA ARG A 105 -18.61 -6.21 14.70
C ARG A 105 -19.98 -6.70 14.21
N ALA A 106 -20.64 -7.52 15.02
CA ALA A 106 -21.93 -8.12 14.64
C ALA A 106 -23.06 -7.07 14.44
N ASP A 107 -22.91 -5.90 15.06
CA ASP A 107 -23.78 -4.72 14.89
C ASP A 107 -23.52 -3.97 13.57
N GLY A 108 -22.50 -4.38 12.79
CA GLY A 108 -22.10 -3.74 11.55
C GLY A 108 -21.09 -2.60 11.72
N GLU A 109 -20.71 -2.27 12.96
CA GLU A 109 -19.73 -1.24 13.24
C GLU A 109 -18.32 -1.70 12.88
N ARG A 110 -17.56 -0.81 12.24
CA ARG A 110 -16.16 -1.04 11.91
C ARG A 110 -15.27 -0.42 12.96
N GLU A 111 -14.35 -1.20 13.48
CA GLU A 111 -13.35 -0.74 14.43
C GLU A 111 -11.96 -0.82 13.79
N PHE A 112 -11.19 0.25 13.91
CA PHE A 112 -9.84 0.37 13.39
C PHE A 112 -8.89 0.79 14.52
N MET A 113 -7.83 0.03 14.73
CA MET A 113 -6.75 0.39 15.65
C MET A 113 -5.42 0.39 14.90
N PHE A 114 -4.86 1.59 14.71
CA PHE A 114 -3.62 1.80 13.98
C PHE A 114 -2.41 1.87 14.92
N TYR A 115 -1.34 1.18 14.56
CA TYR A 115 -0.03 1.32 15.18
C TYR A 115 0.86 2.15 14.24
N ARG A 116 0.84 3.48 14.47
CA ARG A 116 1.50 4.50 13.64
C ARG A 116 2.08 5.63 14.51
N ASN A 117 3.07 5.33 15.36
CA ASN A 117 3.55 6.29 16.39
C ASN A 117 5.09 6.43 16.51
N PRO A 118 5.80 7.02 15.52
CA PRO A 118 5.44 7.10 14.11
C PRO A 118 5.76 5.77 13.41
N SER A 119 5.01 5.44 12.37
CA SER A 119 5.40 4.40 11.40
C SER A 119 6.18 5.03 10.23
N ALA A 120 6.89 4.22 9.48
CA ALA A 120 7.78 4.67 8.40
C ALA A 120 7.09 5.56 7.35
N ASP A 121 5.85 5.24 6.98
CA ASP A 121 5.05 6.00 6.01
C ASP A 121 4.77 7.44 6.45
N MET A 122 4.79 7.73 7.76
CA MET A 122 4.63 9.08 8.31
C MET A 122 5.91 9.90 8.28
N LEU A 123 7.06 9.26 8.03
CA LEU A 123 8.38 9.87 8.07
C LEU A 123 8.94 10.18 6.68
N LEU A 124 8.15 9.99 5.62
CA LEU A 124 8.55 10.39 4.28
C LEU A 124 8.54 11.92 4.15
N THR A 125 9.67 12.50 3.75
CA THR A 125 9.81 13.95 3.59
C THR A 125 9.82 14.37 2.12
N PRO A 126 9.58 15.66 1.81
CA PRO A 126 9.62 16.14 0.42
C PRO A 126 10.95 15.91 -0.30
N GLU A 127 12.07 15.96 0.43
CA GLU A 127 13.43 15.78 -0.11
C GLU A 127 13.70 14.35 -0.57
N GLU A 128 12.94 13.39 -0.04
CA GLU A 128 13.05 11.97 -0.34
C GLU A 128 12.18 11.55 -1.52
N LEU A 129 11.31 12.45 -2.03
CA LEU A 129 10.46 12.15 -3.16
C LEU A 129 11.28 12.00 -4.44
N ASN A 130 11.11 10.86 -5.12
CA ASN A 130 11.60 10.68 -6.47
C ASN A 130 10.75 11.51 -7.45
N LEU A 131 11.19 12.75 -7.70
CA LEU A 131 10.45 13.70 -8.53
C LEU A 131 10.41 13.32 -10.00
N ASP A 132 11.29 12.45 -10.48
CA ASP A 132 11.30 11.98 -11.87
C ASP A 132 10.07 11.11 -12.18
N LEU A 133 9.45 10.51 -11.16
CA LEU A 133 8.17 9.79 -11.30
C LEU A 133 6.97 10.73 -11.49
N ILE A 134 7.10 12.01 -11.08
CA ILE A 134 5.99 12.97 -11.02
C ILE A 134 6.11 14.03 -12.13
N ARG A 135 7.34 14.41 -12.48
CA ARG A 135 7.63 15.43 -13.49
C ARG A 135 7.55 14.81 -14.89
N SER A 136 6.41 14.96 -15.54
CA SER A 136 6.19 14.65 -16.96
C SER A 136 6.49 15.84 -17.87
#